data_AF-A0A017SQP0-F1
#
_entry.id   AF-A0A017SQP0-F1
#
_cell.length_a   1.000
_cell.length_b   1.000
_cell.length_c   1.000
_cell.angle_alpha   90.00
_cell.angle_beta   90.00
_cell.angle_gamma   90.00
#
_symmetry.space_group_name_H-M   'P 1'
#
loop_
_entity.id
_entity.type
_entity.pdbx_description
1 polymer ?
#
loop_
_entity_poly.entity_id
_entity_poly.type
_entity_poly.pdbx_seq_one_letter_code
_entity_poly.pdbx_strand_id
1 'polypeptide(L)' 'IEEGKVELVDILLQAGADVNQRPAKYRGATALQLTAIGGYIRVARKLLNRGASTS' A
#
# COMPACT_ATOMS: atom_id res chain seq x y z
N ILE A 1 -2.80 -6.67 15.17
CA ILE A 1 -1.69 -6.14 14.34
C ILE A 1 -2.20 -5.62 12.98
N GLU A 2 -3.12 -6.31 12.29
CA GLU A 2 -3.63 -5.86 10.97
C GLU A 2 -4.47 -4.56 11.04
N GLU A 3 -5.31 -4.37 12.07
CA GLU A 3 -6.08 -3.12 12.28
C GLU A 3 -5.20 -1.87 12.20
N GLY A 4 -4.10 -1.84 12.96
CA GLY A 4 -3.19 -0.68 12.99
C GLY A 4 -2.48 -0.44 11.66
N LYS A 5 -2.26 -1.47 10.84
CA LYS A 5 -1.70 -1.31 9.49
C LYS A 5 -2.72 -0.67 8.54
N VAL A 6 -4.01 -1.04 8.67
CA VAL A 6 -5.09 -0.46 7.86
C VAL A 6 -5.30 1.02 8.22
N GLU A 7 -5.29 1.35 9.51
CA GLU A 7 -5.44 2.72 9.99
C GLU A 7 -4.24 3.60 9.60
N LEU A 8 -3.02 3.09 9.71
CA LEU A 8 -1.82 3.79 9.25
C LEU A 8 -1.88 4.11 7.74
N VAL A 9 -2.37 3.18 6.92
CA VAL A 9 -2.52 3.40 5.48
C VAL A 9 -3.54 4.52 5.20
N ASP A 10 -4.62 4.61 5.98
CA ASP A 10 -5.56 5.73 5.88
C ASP A 10 -4.91 7.07 6.16
N ILE A 11 -4.16 7.17 7.26
CA ILE A 11 -3.47 8.39 7.67
C ILE A 11 -2.52 8.85 6.56
N LEU A 12 -1.71 7.93 6.02
CA LEU A 12 -0.75 8.26 4.96
C LEU A 12 -1.44 8.74 3.68
N LEU A 13 -2.51 8.08 3.26
CA LEU A 13 -3.24 8.47 2.05
C LEU A 13 -3.99 9.80 2.26
N GLN A 14 -4.51 10.07 3.46
CA GLN A 14 -5.11 11.37 3.80
C GLN A 14 -4.08 12.49 3.81
N ALA A 15 -2.83 12.19 4.18
CA ALA A 15 -1.71 13.13 4.12
C ALA A 15 -1.17 13.36 2.68
N GLY A 16 -1.80 12.78 1.66
CA GLY A 16 -1.42 12.98 0.25
C GLY A 16 -0.31 12.06 -0.25
N ALA A 17 -0.03 10.95 0.44
CA ALA A 17 0.90 9.94 -0.08
C ALA A 17 0.40 9.39 -1.43
N ASP A 18 1.29 9.37 -2.43
CA ASP A 18 0.97 8.78 -3.73
C ASP A 18 0.87 7.25 -3.62
N VAL A 19 -0.31 6.73 -3.89
CA VAL A 19 -0.61 5.29 -3.85
C VAL A 19 0.19 4.51 -4.92
N ASN A 20 0.61 5.17 -5.99
CA ASN A 20 1.40 4.62 -7.09
C ASN A 20 2.87 5.10 -7.05
N GLN A 21 3.34 5.54 -5.88
CA GLN A 21 4.75 5.92 -5.73
C GLN A 21 5.67 4.80 -6.22
N ARG A 22 6.64 5.17 -7.06
CA ARG A 22 7.56 4.21 -7.66
C ARG A 22 8.35 3.46 -6.58
N PRO A 23 8.61 2.16 -6.78
CA PRO A 23 9.45 1.39 -5.88
C PRO A 23 10.88 1.95 -5.86
N ALA A 24 11.60 1.73 -4.76
CA ALA A 24 13.01 2.06 -4.67
C ALA A 24 13.84 1.35 -5.77
N LYS A 25 14.87 2.02 -6.28
CA LYS A 25 15.71 1.51 -7.38
C LYS A 25 16.37 0.16 -7.07
N TYR A 26 16.69 -0.09 -5.80
CA TYR A 26 17.35 -1.31 -5.36
C TYR A 26 16.43 -2.05 -4.40
N ARG A 27 16.00 -3.26 -4.79
CA ARG A 27 15.11 -4.13 -4.00
C ARG A 27 13.79 -3.44 -3.55
N GLY A 28 13.30 -2.48 -4.32
CA GLY A 28 12.01 -1.85 -4.07
C GLY A 28 10.83 -2.73 -4.48
N ALA A 29 9.68 -2.45 -3.90
CA ALA A 29 8.39 -3.04 -4.27
C ALA A 29 7.31 -1.96 -4.10
N THR A 30 6.26 -2.01 -4.91
CA THR A 30 5.10 -1.13 -4.73
C THR A 30 4.38 -1.50 -3.44
N ALA A 31 3.57 -0.57 -2.93
CA ALA A 31 2.72 -0.85 -1.77
C ALA A 31 1.86 -2.10 -1.99
N LEU A 32 1.30 -2.28 -3.20
CA LEU A 32 0.47 -3.43 -3.53
C LEU A 32 1.28 -4.75 -3.54
N GLN A 33 2.49 -4.75 -4.10
CA GLN A 33 3.38 -5.92 -4.09
C GLN A 33 3.73 -6.36 -2.65
N LEU A 34 4.08 -5.41 -1.78
CA LEU A 34 4.39 -5.71 -0.38
C LEU A 34 3.19 -6.29 0.38
N THR A 35 1.99 -5.77 0.11
CA THR A 35 0.77 -6.29 0.75
C THR A 35 0.40 -7.69 0.27
N ALA A 36 0.64 -8.00 -1.00
CA ALA A 36 0.45 -9.33 -1.56
C ALA A 36 1.44 -10.34 -0.93
N ILE A 37 2.72 -9.99 -0.84
CA ILE A 37 3.75 -10.83 -0.21
C ILE A 37 3.41 -11.12 1.26
N GLY A 38 2.92 -10.09 1.98
CA GLY A 38 2.56 -10.21 3.39
C GLY A 38 1.18 -10.79 3.68
N GLY A 39 0.36 -11.07 2.65
CA GLY A 39 -1.03 -11.54 2.84
C GLY A 39 -1.96 -10.51 3.49
N TYR A 40 -1.67 -9.21 3.40
CA TYR A 40 -2.46 -8.14 4.03
C TYR A 40 -3.69 -7.77 3.19
N ILE A 41 -4.68 -8.66 3.15
CA ILE A 41 -5.85 -8.57 2.27
C ILE A 41 -6.61 -7.25 2.48
N ARG A 42 -6.81 -6.81 3.73
CA ARG A 42 -7.55 -5.57 4.01
C ARG A 42 -6.82 -4.33 3.53
N VAL A 43 -5.49 -4.31 3.67
CA VAL A 43 -4.65 -3.23 3.16
C VAL A 43 -4.65 -3.23 1.62
N ALA A 44 -4.48 -4.38 1.00
CA ALA A 44 -4.51 -4.53 -0.46
C ALA A 44 -5.83 -3.99 -1.05
N ARG A 45 -6.98 -4.34 -0.44
CA ARG A 45 -8.29 -3.81 -0.84
C ARG A 45 -8.35 -2.28 -0.77
N LYS A 46 -7.82 -1.70 0.31
CA LYS A 46 -7.83 -0.24 0.49
C LYS A 46 -6.97 0.47 -0.56
N LEU A 47 -5.78 -0.04 -0.84
CA LEU A 47 -4.91 0.48 -1.89
C LEU A 47 -5.58 0.39 -3.28
N LEU A 48 -6.18 -0.77 -3.61
CA LEU A 48 -6.92 -0.95 -4.86
C LEU A 48 -8.09 0.03 -5.01
N ASN A 49 -8.86 0.27 -3.94
CA ASN A 49 -9.95 1.25 -3.94
C ASN A 49 -9.46 2.70 -4.17
N ARG A 50 -8.17 2.97 -3.98
CA ARG A 50 -7.53 4.26 -4.27
C ARG A 50 -6.81 4.28 -5.63
N GLY A 51 -6.95 3.23 -6.43
CA GLY A 51 -6.34 3.15 -7.76
C GLY A 51 -4.88 2.69 -7.75
N ALA A 52 -4.44 1.97 -6.70
CA ALA A 52 -3.12 1.36 -6.69
C ALA A 52 -2.95 0.36 -7.83
N SER A 53 -1.78 0.38 -8.45
CA SER A 53 -1.36 -0.54 -9.50
C SER A 53 -0.01 -1.19 -9.14
N THR A 54 0.37 -2.21 -9.90
CA THR A 54 1.62 -2.94 -9.70
C THR A 54 2.81 -2.37 -10.50
N SER A 55 2.60 -1.30 -11.27
CA SER A 55 3.50 -0.84 -12.35
C SER A 55 4.27 0.43 -12.01
#